data_AF-A0A9C9T9R2-F1
#
_entry.id   AF-A0A9C9T9R2-F1
#
_cell.length_a   1.000
_cell.length_b   1.000
_cell.length_c   1.000
_cell.angle_alpha   90.00
_cell.angle_beta   90.00
_cell.angle_gamma   90.00
#
_symmetry.space_group_name_H-M   'P 1'
#
loop_
_entity.id
_entity.type
_entity.pdbx_description
1 polymer ?
#
loop_
_entity_poly.entity_id
_entity_poly.type
_entity_poly.pdbx_seq_one_letter_code
_entity_poly.pdbx_strand_id
1 'polypeptide(L)'
;MKINPNLATVDELAQINGIGPRLAERIIAKRPYTTLTDLERVSGIGPSSVLQWQDDLIFAEAETETEAEADWQEDHPVPEYERQLAYEEITQEIPAEPLLVYEDLPQEEIPAEAPPMEMVPHPYNPPKALITLDEVPPKPAAPPAPAKKAPKPGFTRGQSWLLTLAACLVTFLLAVGLVLGLVAWLNEGRLRFAAPDRVETLAQTLSTVEARLAVQESALEALTARVDNLETLDERMQAAEENIDSLYDELDSTAQQLDALDEEVDAVQEQVSLLQTQTETFTTFFESLRDMLLDLFPYLP
;
A
#
# COMPACT_ATOMS: atom_id res chain seq x y z
N MET A 1 21.09 -0.26 33.20
CA MET A 1 21.24 -1.72 32.97
C MET A 1 20.15 -2.08 31.98
N LYS A 2 20.49 -2.64 30.82
CA LYS A 2 19.49 -2.89 29.79
C LYS A 2 18.80 -4.23 30.02
N ILE A 3 17.48 -4.24 30.05
CA ILE A 3 16.66 -5.41 30.35
C ILE A 3 15.93 -5.83 29.08
N ASN A 4 15.98 -7.13 28.76
CA ASN A 4 15.27 -7.67 27.60
C ASN A 4 13.84 -8.06 28.01
N PRO A 5 12.79 -7.40 27.49
CA PRO A 5 11.41 -7.66 27.90
C PRO A 5 10.89 -9.04 27.47
N ASN A 6 11.54 -9.71 26.52
CA ASN A 6 11.20 -11.07 26.09
C ASN A 6 11.77 -12.16 27.02
N LEU A 7 12.89 -11.88 27.70
CA LEU A 7 13.60 -12.85 28.54
C LEU A 7 13.51 -12.54 30.05
N ALA A 8 13.26 -11.29 30.42
CA ALA A 8 13.26 -10.85 31.81
C ALA A 8 12.18 -11.52 32.67
N THR A 9 12.40 -11.60 33.97
CA THR A 9 11.40 -12.03 34.94
C THR A 9 10.50 -10.85 35.36
N VAL A 10 9.40 -11.14 36.08
CA VAL A 10 8.49 -10.09 36.58
C VAL A 10 9.24 -9.10 37.48
N ASP A 11 10.13 -9.60 38.33
CA ASP A 11 10.90 -8.79 39.28
C ASP A 11 11.95 -7.93 38.57
N GLU A 12 12.58 -8.43 37.51
CA GLU A 12 13.52 -7.65 36.70
C GLU A 12 12.82 -6.54 35.92
N LEU A 13 11.65 -6.82 35.33
CA LEU A 13 10.84 -5.79 34.69
C LEU A 13 10.33 -4.74 35.68
N ALA A 14 10.00 -5.15 36.91
CA ALA A 14 9.54 -4.24 37.96
C ALA A 14 10.63 -3.33 38.55
N GLN A 15 11.91 -3.55 38.19
CA GLN A 15 13.01 -2.62 38.54
C GLN A 15 13.02 -1.37 37.66
N ILE A 16 12.35 -1.39 36.51
CA ILE A 16 12.27 -0.26 35.59
C ILE A 16 11.31 0.78 36.15
N ASN A 17 11.75 2.04 36.20
CA ASN A 17 10.95 3.12 36.75
C ASN A 17 9.66 3.33 35.93
N GLY A 18 8.50 3.16 36.57
CA GLY A 18 7.19 3.21 35.92
C GLY A 18 6.61 1.84 35.55
N ILE A 19 7.35 0.74 35.73
CA ILE A 19 6.84 -0.63 35.59
C ILE A 19 6.61 -1.23 36.98
N GLY A 20 5.33 -1.37 37.36
CA GLY A 20 4.95 -2.09 38.57
C GLY A 20 4.77 -3.60 38.32
N PRO A 21 4.66 -4.43 39.38
CA PRO A 21 4.54 -5.89 39.25
C PRO A 21 3.34 -6.32 38.39
N ARG A 22 2.18 -5.67 38.55
CA ARG A 22 0.99 -5.92 37.71
C ARG A 22 1.19 -5.52 36.24
N LEU A 23 2.04 -4.52 35.97
CA LEU A 23 2.34 -4.12 34.60
C LEU A 23 3.37 -5.08 33.98
N ALA A 24 4.38 -5.50 34.74
CA ALA A 24 5.34 -6.52 34.35
C ALA A 24 4.66 -7.84 33.97
N GLU A 25 3.74 -8.36 34.79
CA GLU A 25 2.96 -9.57 34.45
C GLU A 25 2.24 -9.45 33.10
N ARG A 26 1.64 -8.29 32.82
CA ARG A 26 0.96 -8.04 31.54
C ARG A 26 1.93 -7.93 30.36
N ILE A 27 3.15 -7.44 30.60
CA ILE A 27 4.20 -7.43 29.59
C ILE A 27 4.64 -8.87 29.27
N ILE A 28 4.78 -9.73 30.28
CA ILE A 28 5.13 -11.15 30.04
C ILE A 28 4.04 -11.88 29.26
N ALA A 29 2.76 -11.65 29.62
CA ALA A 29 1.63 -12.32 28.98
C ALA A 29 1.47 -12.02 27.48
N LYS A 30 2.11 -10.96 26.96
CA LYS A 30 2.01 -10.51 25.57
C LYS A 30 3.32 -10.60 24.78
N ARG A 31 4.27 -11.38 25.26
CA ARG A 31 5.48 -11.75 24.48
C ARG A 31 5.08 -12.52 23.21
N PRO A 32 5.87 -12.45 22.14
CA PRO A 32 7.13 -11.70 21.99
C PRO A 32 6.95 -10.27 21.45
N TYR A 33 7.95 -9.44 21.70
CA TYR A 33 8.08 -8.06 21.19
C TYR A 33 9.33 -7.97 20.30
N THR A 34 9.22 -7.38 19.11
CA THR A 34 10.36 -7.16 18.22
C THR A 34 10.86 -5.73 18.30
N THR A 35 9.99 -4.79 18.63
CA THR A 35 10.31 -3.37 18.74
C THR A 35 9.80 -2.75 20.04
N LEU A 36 10.37 -1.59 20.38
CA LEU A 36 9.95 -0.80 21.54
C LEU A 36 8.48 -0.38 21.46
N THR A 37 7.98 -0.08 20.26
CA THR A 37 6.59 0.31 20.01
C THR A 37 5.61 -0.86 20.26
N ASP A 38 6.05 -2.11 20.17
CA ASP A 38 5.18 -3.27 20.39
C ASP A 38 4.69 -3.40 21.84
N LEU A 39 5.35 -2.73 22.78
CA LEU A 39 4.93 -2.66 24.17
C LEU A 39 3.62 -1.89 24.34
N GLU A 40 3.24 -1.01 23.41
CA GLU A 40 1.96 -0.29 23.42
C GLU A 40 0.75 -1.23 23.31
N ARG A 41 0.96 -2.47 22.83
CA ARG A 41 -0.09 -3.51 22.81
C ARG A 41 -0.55 -3.89 24.22
N VAL A 42 0.26 -3.63 25.26
CA VAL A 42 -0.08 -3.92 26.64
C VAL A 42 -0.94 -2.80 27.21
N SER A 43 -2.14 -3.15 27.69
CA SER A 43 -3.07 -2.18 28.28
C SER A 43 -2.41 -1.40 29.43
N GLY A 44 -2.43 -0.07 29.36
CA GLY A 44 -1.80 0.81 30.35
C GLY A 44 -0.35 1.19 30.06
N ILE A 45 0.19 0.78 28.91
CA ILE A 45 1.42 1.33 28.33
C ILE A 45 1.02 2.31 27.23
N GLY A 46 1.50 3.54 27.31
CA GLY A 46 1.29 4.55 26.28
C GLY A 46 2.61 5.06 25.70
N PRO A 47 2.56 5.90 24.65
CA PRO A 47 3.76 6.38 23.94
C PRO A 47 4.76 7.09 24.86
N SER A 48 4.25 7.81 25.87
CA SER A 48 5.09 8.49 26.86
C SER A 48 5.86 7.52 27.76
N SER A 49 5.27 6.38 28.10
CA SER A 49 5.92 5.33 28.90
C SER A 49 6.98 4.60 28.07
N VAL A 50 6.68 4.36 26.80
CA VAL A 50 7.59 3.73 25.85
C VAL A 50 8.85 4.58 25.63
N LEU A 51 8.71 5.89 25.45
CA LEU A 51 9.86 6.81 25.38
C LEU A 51 10.68 6.84 26.68
N GLN A 52 10.03 6.72 27.84
CA GLN A 52 10.72 6.70 29.12
C GLN A 52 11.65 5.49 29.27
N TRP A 53 11.30 4.35 28.67
CA TRP A 53 12.04 3.10 28.80
C TRP A 53 12.99 2.81 27.63
N GLN A 54 13.13 3.76 26.70
CA GLN A 54 13.97 3.59 25.50
C GLN A 54 15.43 3.26 25.82
N ASP A 55 15.98 3.83 26.89
CA ASP A 55 17.37 3.62 27.28
C ASP A 55 17.56 2.38 28.18
N ASP A 56 16.48 1.91 28.81
CA ASP A 56 16.48 0.81 29.79
C ASP A 56 16.12 -0.55 29.17
N LEU A 57 15.47 -0.56 28.00
CA LEU A 57 15.04 -1.78 27.31
C LEU A 57 15.92 -2.08 26.10
N ILE A 58 16.17 -3.38 25.88
CA ILE A 58 16.86 -3.87 24.68
C ILE A 58 16.09 -5.04 24.09
N PHE A 59 15.89 -5.02 22.79
CA PHE A 59 15.35 -6.15 22.03
C PHE A 59 16.56 -6.80 21.40
N ALA A 60 16.90 -8.01 21.84
CA ALA A 60 17.87 -8.80 21.09
C ALA A 60 17.26 -9.05 19.71
N GLU A 61 17.92 -8.60 18.65
CA GLU A 61 17.71 -9.16 17.32
C GLU A 61 17.78 -10.68 17.48
N ALA A 62 16.72 -11.34 17.01
CA ALA A 62 16.67 -12.79 16.96
C ALA A 62 18.00 -13.29 16.44
N GLU A 63 18.59 -14.23 17.17
CA GLU A 63 19.79 -14.95 16.80
C GLU A 63 19.65 -15.36 15.32
N THR A 64 20.27 -14.60 14.41
CA THR A 64 20.81 -15.20 13.19
C THR A 64 21.75 -16.26 13.72
N GLU A 65 21.39 -17.51 13.48
CA GLU A 65 22.26 -18.67 13.67
C GLU A 65 23.68 -18.23 13.31
N THR A 66 24.54 -18.27 14.32
CA THR A 66 25.97 -18.13 14.15
C THR A 66 26.40 -19.37 13.37
N GLU A 67 26.27 -19.30 12.04
CA GLU A 67 27.05 -20.10 11.13
C GLU A 67 28.51 -19.87 11.49
N ALA A 68 29.17 -20.99 11.72
CA ALA A 68 30.56 -21.07 12.07
C ALA A 68 31.39 -20.14 11.16
N GLU A 69 32.31 -19.46 11.83
CA GLU A 69 33.46 -18.76 11.29
C GLU A 69 34.20 -19.67 10.30
N ALA A 70 33.74 -19.68 9.04
CA ALA A 70 34.35 -20.37 7.92
C ALA A 70 34.95 -19.31 7.00
N ASP A 71 36.25 -19.15 7.18
CA ASP A 71 37.23 -18.60 6.26
C ASP A 71 36.75 -18.61 4.80
N TRP A 72 36.28 -17.47 4.29
CA TRP A 72 35.94 -17.29 2.88
C TRP A 72 37.22 -17.20 2.08
N GLN A 73 37.76 -18.36 1.71
CA GLN A 73 38.69 -18.49 0.60
C GLN A 73 37.86 -18.51 -0.69
N GLU A 74 37.82 -17.37 -1.39
CA GLU A 74 37.23 -17.21 -2.73
C GLU A 74 37.97 -18.09 -3.76
N ASP A 75 37.63 -19.37 -3.86
CA ASP A 75 37.99 -20.20 -5.03
C ASP A 75 37.25 -21.55 -5.00
N HIS A 76 35.91 -21.52 -5.09
CA HIS A 76 35.15 -22.70 -5.50
C HIS A 76 34.50 -22.43 -6.87
N PRO A 77 35.01 -23.02 -7.97
CA PRO A 77 34.36 -22.91 -9.26
C PRO A 77 33.00 -23.62 -9.21
N VAL A 78 31.94 -22.87 -9.48
CA VAL A 78 30.56 -23.37 -9.53
C VAL A 78 30.49 -24.53 -10.54
N PRO A 79 30.05 -25.73 -10.12
CA PRO A 79 29.90 -26.88 -11.01
C PRO A 79 29.02 -26.54 -12.21
N GLU A 80 29.42 -26.98 -13.40
CA GLU A 80 28.73 -26.65 -14.66
C GLU A 80 27.25 -27.06 -14.68
N TYR A 81 26.86 -28.06 -13.87
CA TYR A 81 25.47 -28.51 -13.75
C TYR A 81 24.55 -27.47 -13.07
N GLU A 82 25.06 -26.67 -12.12
CA GLU A 82 24.26 -25.64 -11.44
C GLU A 82 23.99 -24.44 -12.35
N ARG A 83 24.92 -24.16 -13.27
CA ARG A 83 24.74 -23.12 -14.30
C ARG A 83 23.72 -23.52 -15.37
N GLN A 84 23.54 -24.81 -15.63
CA GLN A 84 22.54 -25.31 -16.57
C GLN A 84 21.13 -25.30 -15.98
N LEU A 85 20.97 -25.65 -14.70
CA LEU A 85 19.68 -25.57 -14.00
C LEU A 85 19.19 -24.12 -13.90
N ALA A 86 20.08 -23.17 -13.58
CA ALA A 86 19.74 -21.75 -13.55
C ALA A 86 19.32 -21.19 -14.93
N TYR A 87 19.81 -21.75 -16.04
CA TYR A 87 19.44 -21.32 -17.38
C TYR A 87 18.13 -21.99 -17.86
N GLU A 88 17.88 -23.24 -17.49
CA GLU A 88 16.63 -23.96 -17.81
C GLU A 88 15.43 -23.41 -17.02
N GLU A 89 15.61 -23.05 -15.75
CA GLU A 89 14.56 -22.50 -14.89
C GLU A 89 14.13 -21.08 -15.34
N ILE A 90 15.07 -20.25 -15.81
CA ILE A 90 14.77 -18.92 -16.37
C ILE A 90 14.06 -19.01 -17.73
N THR A 91 14.21 -20.11 -18.48
CA THR A 91 13.65 -20.23 -19.84
C THR A 91 12.21 -20.77 -19.86
N GLN A 92 11.71 -21.37 -18.78
CA GLN A 92 10.35 -21.95 -18.73
C GLN A 92 9.25 -20.98 -18.24
N GLU A 93 9.57 -19.87 -17.58
CA GLU A 93 8.55 -18.95 -17.01
C GLU A 93 8.39 -17.61 -17.74
N ILE A 94 8.83 -17.48 -19.00
CA ILE A 94 8.43 -16.33 -19.82
C ILE A 94 7.31 -16.79 -20.75
N PRO A 95 6.03 -16.45 -20.48
CA PRO A 95 5.01 -16.50 -21.51
C PRO A 95 5.49 -15.63 -22.66
N ALA A 96 5.58 -16.20 -23.85
CA ALA A 96 5.86 -15.45 -25.06
C ALA A 96 4.72 -14.44 -25.28
N GLU A 97 4.89 -13.21 -24.77
CA GLU A 97 4.16 -12.08 -25.33
C GLU A 97 4.49 -12.04 -26.82
N PRO A 98 3.49 -11.92 -27.71
CA PRO A 98 3.79 -11.73 -29.11
C PRO A 98 4.60 -10.44 -29.24
N LEU A 99 5.85 -10.57 -29.68
CA LEU A 99 6.65 -9.44 -30.12
C LEU A 99 5.77 -8.61 -31.06
N LEU A 100 5.42 -7.38 -30.64
CA LEU A 100 4.86 -6.42 -31.57
C LEU A 100 5.95 -6.15 -32.59
N VAL A 101 5.82 -6.81 -33.74
CA VAL A 101 6.47 -6.39 -34.96
C VAL A 101 5.93 -5.00 -35.23
N TYR A 102 6.77 -3.98 -35.00
CA TYR A 102 6.52 -2.63 -35.49
C TYR A 102 6.68 -2.66 -37.02
N GLU A 103 5.70 -3.25 -37.70
CA GLU A 103 5.59 -3.15 -39.15
C GLU A 103 5.11 -1.71 -39.45
N ASP A 104 6.01 -0.93 -40.05
CA ASP A 104 5.78 0.34 -40.75
C ASP A 104 4.66 1.25 -40.20
N LEU A 105 5.00 2.08 -39.21
CA LEU A 105 4.31 3.36 -39.07
C LEU A 105 4.74 4.25 -40.25
N PRO A 106 3.81 4.77 -41.07
CA PRO A 106 4.17 5.80 -42.03
C PRO A 106 4.73 7.00 -41.25
N GLN A 107 5.94 7.42 -41.60
CA GLN A 107 6.49 8.67 -41.11
C GLN A 107 5.60 9.81 -41.62
N GLU A 108 4.72 10.32 -40.76
CA GLU A 108 4.16 11.65 -40.97
C GLU A 108 5.32 12.65 -40.87
N GLU A 109 5.76 13.12 -42.04
CA GLU A 109 6.63 14.29 -42.16
C GLU A 109 5.99 15.43 -41.36
N ILE A 110 6.65 15.87 -40.30
CA ILE A 110 6.29 17.06 -39.55
C ILE A 110 6.51 18.25 -40.50
N PRO A 111 5.46 18.95 -41.00
CA PRO A 111 5.67 20.16 -41.75
C PRO A 111 6.13 21.22 -40.74
N ALA A 112 7.36 21.67 -40.94
CA ALA A 112 7.85 22.87 -40.29
C ALA A 112 6.90 24.04 -40.61
N GLU A 113 6.68 24.89 -39.61
CA GLU A 113 6.16 26.25 -39.72
C GLU A 113 4.63 26.39 -39.76
N ALA A 114 4.02 26.54 -38.57
CA ALA A 114 2.72 27.15 -38.45
C ALA A 114 2.84 28.67 -38.72
N PRO A 115 2.17 29.24 -39.74
CA PRO A 115 2.11 30.68 -39.89
C PRO A 115 1.32 31.30 -38.72
N PRO A 116 1.69 32.49 -38.24
CA PRO A 116 0.96 33.16 -37.16
C PRO A 116 -0.47 33.44 -37.60
N MET A 117 -1.45 33.18 -36.72
CA MET A 117 -2.85 33.57 -36.93
C MET A 117 -2.93 35.09 -37.13
N GLU A 118 -3.17 35.50 -38.36
CA GLU A 118 -3.38 36.88 -38.74
C GLU A 118 -4.78 37.32 -38.28
N MET A 119 -4.83 38.32 -37.37
CA MET A 119 -6.08 38.97 -36.99
C MET A 119 -6.75 39.53 -38.24
N VAL A 120 -7.90 38.98 -38.63
CA VAL A 120 -8.73 39.57 -39.68
C VAL A 120 -9.38 40.85 -39.10
N PRO A 121 -9.08 42.05 -39.61
CA PRO A 121 -9.75 43.27 -39.16
C PRO A 121 -11.16 43.30 -39.75
N HIS A 122 -12.18 43.43 -38.91
CA HIS A 122 -13.50 43.82 -39.39
C HIS A 122 -13.49 45.28 -39.83
N PRO A 123 -13.85 45.59 -41.10
CA PRO A 123 -13.86 46.96 -41.60
C PRO A 123 -15.04 47.74 -41.00
N TYR A 124 -14.72 48.83 -40.31
CA TYR A 124 -15.67 49.86 -39.93
C TYR A 124 -16.23 50.55 -41.19
N ASN A 125 -17.55 50.58 -41.35
CA ASN A 125 -18.23 51.26 -42.47
C ASN A 125 -19.16 52.37 -41.94
N PRO A 126 -18.79 53.66 -42.08
CA PRO A 126 -19.71 54.75 -41.79
C PRO A 126 -20.63 55.02 -43.01
N PRO A 127 -21.96 55.15 -42.83
CA PRO A 127 -22.82 55.53 -43.95
C PRO A 127 -22.57 56.99 -44.36
N LYS A 128 -22.29 57.17 -45.66
CA LYS A 128 -22.06 58.44 -46.34
C LYS A 128 -23.39 59.10 -46.74
N ALA A 129 -23.38 60.42 -46.67
CA ALA A 129 -24.45 61.39 -46.91
C ALA A 129 -25.21 61.26 -48.25
N LEU A 130 -26.36 61.93 -48.35
CA LEU A 130 -26.62 63.03 -49.32
C LEU A 130 -28.12 63.38 -49.37
N ILE A 131 -28.47 64.62 -49.02
CA ILE A 131 -29.47 65.43 -49.75
C ILE A 131 -28.98 66.90 -49.74
N THR A 132 -28.54 67.35 -50.91
CA THR A 132 -28.47 68.74 -51.43
C THR A 132 -29.91 69.23 -51.68
N LEU A 133 -30.31 70.49 -51.64
CA LEU A 133 -29.82 71.76 -52.21
C LEU A 133 -30.48 72.89 -51.38
N ASP A 134 -29.83 74.04 -51.24
CA ASP A 134 -30.39 75.25 -51.84
C ASP A 134 -29.45 76.46 -51.71
N GLU A 135 -29.55 77.27 -52.73
CA GLU A 135 -28.62 78.23 -53.29
C GLU A 135 -28.92 79.64 -52.77
N VAL A 136 -27.89 80.46 -52.47
CA VAL A 136 -28.09 81.91 -52.22
C VAL A 136 -26.90 82.71 -52.77
N PRO A 137 -27.10 83.62 -53.74
CA PRO A 137 -26.13 84.66 -54.14
C PRO A 137 -26.29 85.95 -53.29
N PRO A 138 -25.40 86.96 -53.42
CA PRO A 138 -25.00 87.85 -52.31
C PRO A 138 -25.74 89.21 -52.23
N LYS A 139 -25.74 89.82 -51.01
CA LYS A 139 -25.59 91.26 -50.55
C LYS A 139 -26.25 92.40 -51.41
N PRO A 140 -26.77 93.58 -50.91
CA PRO A 140 -26.59 94.31 -49.63
C PRO A 140 -27.87 94.95 -49.00
N ALA A 141 -27.78 95.41 -47.73
CA ALA A 141 -28.14 96.77 -47.25
C ALA A 141 -28.44 96.80 -45.73
N ALA A 142 -27.85 97.77 -45.04
CA ALA A 142 -28.16 98.20 -43.66
C ALA A 142 -29.01 99.50 -43.74
N PRO A 143 -29.38 100.22 -42.64
CA PRO A 143 -29.72 99.91 -41.23
C PRO A 143 -31.09 100.61 -40.84
N PRO A 144 -31.42 101.08 -39.61
CA PRO A 144 -31.32 100.56 -38.23
C PRO A 144 -32.68 100.58 -37.45
N ALA A 145 -32.61 100.15 -36.17
CA ALA A 145 -33.40 100.62 -35.00
C ALA A 145 -34.55 99.73 -34.48
N PRO A 146 -34.92 99.85 -33.18
CA PRO A 146 -34.09 99.91 -31.98
C PRO A 146 -34.37 98.73 -31.03
N ALA A 147 -33.41 98.49 -30.14
CA ALA A 147 -33.44 97.48 -29.10
C ALA A 147 -34.74 97.49 -28.28
N LYS A 148 -35.45 96.35 -28.27
CA LYS A 148 -36.30 95.97 -27.14
C LYS A 148 -35.52 94.99 -26.28
N LYS A 149 -35.31 95.41 -25.04
CA LYS A 149 -34.50 94.77 -24.00
C LYS A 149 -34.79 93.27 -23.91
N ALA A 150 -33.73 92.48 -23.96
CA ALA A 150 -33.77 91.05 -23.68
C ALA A 150 -34.38 90.78 -22.29
N PRO A 151 -35.36 89.88 -22.16
CA PRO A 151 -35.56 89.20 -20.90
C PRO A 151 -34.38 88.24 -20.70
N LYS A 152 -33.81 88.27 -19.49
CA LYS A 152 -32.69 87.42 -19.08
C LYS A 152 -32.98 85.95 -19.45
N PRO A 153 -31.99 85.15 -19.92
CA PRO A 153 -32.25 83.77 -20.28
C PRO A 153 -32.65 82.99 -19.01
N GLY A 154 -33.94 82.72 -18.90
CA GLY A 154 -34.47 81.74 -17.95
C GLY A 154 -34.14 80.35 -18.46
N PHE A 155 -33.73 79.49 -17.53
CA PHE A 155 -33.35 78.09 -17.75
C PHE A 155 -34.29 77.36 -18.74
N THR A 156 -33.78 77.00 -19.93
CA THR A 156 -34.56 76.31 -20.96
C THR A 156 -34.86 74.89 -20.51
N ARG A 157 -36.05 74.34 -20.78
CA ARG A 157 -36.46 72.98 -20.35
C ARG A 157 -35.47 71.87 -20.76
N GLY A 158 -34.70 72.04 -21.84
CA GLY A 158 -33.62 71.11 -22.20
C GLY A 158 -32.41 71.17 -21.25
N GLN A 159 -32.12 72.34 -20.70
CA GLN A 159 -31.05 72.56 -19.72
C GLN A 159 -31.38 71.91 -18.37
N SER A 160 -32.66 71.80 -17.99
CA SER A 160 -33.08 71.08 -16.78
C SER A 160 -32.88 69.59 -16.88
N TRP A 161 -33.24 68.96 -18.02
CA TRP A 161 -33.02 67.52 -18.23
C TRP A 161 -31.54 67.16 -18.23
N LEU A 162 -30.71 67.99 -18.86
CA LEU A 162 -29.26 67.79 -18.90
C LEU A 162 -28.65 67.95 -17.49
N LEU A 163 -29.13 68.91 -16.71
CA LEU A 163 -28.67 69.13 -15.33
C LEU A 163 -29.13 68.00 -14.39
N THR A 164 -30.34 67.45 -14.54
CA THR A 164 -30.80 66.30 -13.75
C THR A 164 -30.03 65.03 -14.10
N LEU A 165 -29.71 64.81 -15.37
CA LEU A 165 -28.96 63.63 -15.81
C LEU A 165 -27.51 63.70 -15.29
N ALA A 166 -26.90 64.89 -15.35
CA ALA A 166 -25.60 65.15 -14.73
C ALA A 166 -25.64 64.92 -13.21
N ALA A 167 -26.68 65.38 -12.52
CA ALA A 167 -26.85 65.14 -11.09
C ALA A 167 -26.99 63.64 -10.77
N CYS A 168 -27.79 62.89 -11.53
CA CYS A 168 -27.93 61.44 -11.36
C CYS A 168 -26.60 60.71 -11.57
N LEU A 169 -25.82 61.07 -12.59
CA LEU A 169 -24.49 60.49 -12.84
C LEU A 169 -23.54 60.75 -11.67
N VAL A 170 -23.53 61.97 -11.15
CA VAL A 170 -22.71 62.34 -9.98
C VAL A 170 -23.13 61.53 -8.75
N THR A 171 -24.43 61.38 -8.50
CA THR A 171 -24.91 60.56 -7.37
C THR A 171 -24.60 59.08 -7.54
N PHE A 172 -24.64 58.55 -8.77
CA PHE A 172 -24.28 57.17 -9.08
C PHE A 172 -22.79 56.92 -8.84
N LEU A 173 -21.93 57.83 -9.33
CA LEU A 173 -20.49 57.74 -9.10
C LEU A 173 -20.13 57.86 -7.61
N LEU A 174 -20.81 58.74 -6.87
CA LEU A 174 -20.67 58.83 -5.42
C LEU A 174 -21.14 57.56 -4.72
N ALA A 175 -22.25 56.96 -5.14
CA ALA A 175 -22.76 55.72 -4.57
C ALA A 175 -21.80 54.55 -4.84
N VAL A 176 -21.29 54.41 -6.06
CA VAL A 176 -20.28 53.40 -6.42
C VAL A 176 -19.00 53.61 -5.60
N GLY A 177 -18.52 54.85 -5.49
CA GLY A 177 -17.36 55.18 -4.66
C GLY A 177 -17.56 54.89 -3.18
N LEU A 178 -18.76 55.15 -2.64
CA LEU A 178 -19.12 54.86 -1.26
C LEU A 178 -19.21 53.35 -1.01
N VAL A 179 -19.79 52.58 -1.93
CA VAL A 179 -19.84 51.12 -1.83
C VAL A 179 -18.43 50.53 -1.91
N LEU A 180 -17.61 50.96 -2.87
CA LEU A 180 -16.22 50.53 -2.98
C LEU A 180 -15.41 50.94 -1.75
N GLY A 181 -15.64 52.15 -1.23
CA GLY A 181 -15.01 52.66 -0.01
C GLY A 181 -15.43 51.88 1.23
N LEU A 182 -16.70 51.48 1.35
CA LEU A 182 -17.21 50.67 2.45
C LEU A 182 -16.66 49.24 2.38
N VAL A 183 -16.62 48.63 1.20
CA VAL A 183 -15.99 47.32 0.99
C VAL A 183 -14.50 47.40 1.28
N ALA A 184 -13.81 48.45 0.86
CA ALA A 184 -12.41 48.66 1.20
C ALA A 184 -12.21 48.90 2.71
N TRP A 185 -13.09 49.65 3.37
CA TRP A 185 -13.01 49.96 4.80
C TRP A 185 -13.27 48.72 5.68
N LEU A 186 -14.30 47.93 5.35
CA LEU A 186 -14.60 46.66 6.01
C LEU A 186 -13.50 45.62 5.77
N ASN A 187 -12.83 45.67 4.62
CA ASN A 187 -11.70 44.80 4.27
C ASN A 187 -10.33 45.43 4.60
N GLU A 188 -10.25 46.36 5.56
CA GLU A 188 -8.99 46.96 6.06
C GLU A 188 -8.06 47.53 4.97
N GLY A 189 -8.65 48.11 3.92
CA GLY A 189 -7.95 48.68 2.77
C GLY A 189 -7.43 47.64 1.76
N ARG A 190 -7.89 46.38 1.84
CA ARG A 190 -7.41 45.30 0.98
C ARG A 190 -8.56 44.67 0.19
N LEU A 191 -8.89 45.25 -0.96
CA LEU A 191 -9.33 44.47 -2.12
C LEU A 191 -8.12 43.65 -2.64
N ARG A 192 -7.54 42.79 -1.78
CA ARG A 192 -6.43 41.94 -2.16
C ARG A 192 -7.01 40.74 -2.88
N PHE A 193 -6.89 40.72 -4.21
CA PHE A 193 -6.70 39.46 -4.93
C PHE A 193 -5.64 38.66 -4.15
N ALA A 194 -5.91 37.38 -3.87
CA ALA A 194 -5.05 36.53 -3.05
C ALA A 194 -3.57 36.83 -3.36
N ALA A 195 -2.77 37.17 -2.33
CA ALA A 195 -1.36 37.45 -2.56
C ALA A 195 -0.73 36.20 -3.21
N PRO A 196 0.06 36.32 -4.28
CA PRO A 196 0.63 35.17 -5.00
C PRO A 196 1.32 34.19 -4.04
N ASP A 197 1.94 34.70 -2.98
CA ASP A 197 2.61 33.91 -1.93
C ASP A 197 1.67 32.96 -1.17
N ARG A 198 0.39 33.34 -0.98
CA ARG A 198 -0.63 32.49 -0.33
C ARG A 198 -1.09 31.38 -1.25
N VAL A 199 -1.16 31.65 -2.56
CA VAL A 199 -1.52 30.65 -3.58
C VAL A 199 -0.40 29.63 -3.71
N GLU A 200 0.86 30.09 -3.68
CA GLU A 200 2.04 29.22 -3.66
C GLU A 200 2.07 28.31 -2.43
N THR A 201 1.85 28.88 -1.24
CA THR A 201 1.76 28.08 0.00
C THR A 201 0.62 27.06 -0.06
N LEU A 202 -0.53 27.44 -0.62
CA LEU A 202 -1.69 26.56 -0.75
C LEU A 202 -1.42 25.43 -1.76
N ALA A 203 -0.77 25.73 -2.89
CA ALA A 203 -0.33 24.72 -3.85
C ALA A 203 0.65 23.72 -3.23
N GLN A 204 1.60 24.20 -2.43
CA GLN A 204 2.54 23.35 -1.69
C GLN A 204 1.84 22.48 -0.63
N THR A 205 0.81 23.01 0.05
CA THR A 205 0.03 22.21 1.01
C THR A 205 -0.79 21.14 0.31
N LEU A 206 -1.36 21.44 -0.87
CA LEU A 206 -2.10 20.47 -1.67
C LEU A 206 -1.19 19.36 -2.19
N SER A 207 -0.01 19.70 -2.72
CA SER A 207 0.95 18.67 -3.16
C SER A 207 1.43 17.78 -2.01
N THR A 208 1.59 18.35 -0.82
CA THR A 208 1.93 17.58 0.38
C THR A 208 0.79 16.65 0.81
N VAL A 209 -0.46 17.12 0.75
CA VAL A 209 -1.64 16.31 1.07
C VAL A 209 -1.82 15.19 0.05
N GLU A 210 -1.63 15.48 -1.23
CA GLU A 210 -1.68 14.49 -2.32
C GLU A 210 -0.61 13.40 -2.15
N ALA A 211 0.62 13.79 -1.83
CA ALA A 211 1.69 12.83 -1.53
C ALA A 211 1.35 11.95 -0.32
N ARG A 212 0.73 12.52 0.73
CA ARG A 212 0.28 11.74 1.90
C ARG A 212 -0.84 10.77 1.56
N LEU A 213 -1.77 11.18 0.68
CA LEU A 213 -2.89 10.36 0.26
C LEU A 213 -2.41 9.17 -0.58
N ALA A 214 -1.43 9.39 -1.47
CA ALA A 214 -0.77 8.31 -2.21
C ALA A 214 -0.07 7.29 -1.27
N VAL A 215 0.62 7.77 -0.23
CA VAL A 215 1.24 6.87 0.77
C VAL A 215 0.18 6.11 1.57
N GLN A 216 -0.95 6.72 1.92
CA GLN A 216 -2.04 6.02 2.59
C GLN A 216 -2.70 4.96 1.70
N GLU A 217 -2.87 5.25 0.42
CA GLU A 217 -3.37 4.29 -0.56
C GLU A 217 -2.43 3.07 -0.66
N SER A 218 -1.12 3.30 -0.76
CA SER A 218 -0.15 2.19 -0.73
C SER A 218 -0.18 1.40 0.58
N ALA A 219 -0.49 2.05 1.71
CA ALA A 219 -0.59 1.37 3.00
C ALA A 219 -1.86 0.50 3.08
N LEU A 220 -2.96 0.92 2.44
CA LEU A 220 -4.18 0.12 2.34
C LEU A 220 -3.99 -1.09 1.40
N GLU A 221 -3.27 -0.91 0.30
CA GLU A 221 -2.90 -2.01 -0.59
C GLU A 221 -2.00 -3.02 0.14
N ALA A 222 -0.99 -2.54 0.89
CA ALA A 222 -0.17 -3.39 1.73
C ALA A 222 -0.96 -4.12 2.83
N LEU A 223 -1.99 -3.47 3.42
CA LEU A 223 -2.86 -4.13 4.40
C LEU A 223 -3.71 -5.22 3.74
N THR A 224 -4.23 -4.97 2.53
CA THR A 224 -5.02 -5.94 1.76
C THR A 224 -4.16 -7.16 1.43
N ALA A 225 -2.94 -6.96 0.92
CA ALA A 225 -2.01 -8.04 0.68
C ALA A 225 -1.68 -8.84 1.96
N ARG A 226 -1.60 -8.19 3.12
CA ARG A 226 -1.43 -8.90 4.41
C ARG A 226 -2.65 -9.71 4.79
N VAL A 227 -3.86 -9.23 4.51
CA VAL A 227 -5.09 -9.97 4.75
C VAL A 227 -5.16 -11.19 3.84
N ASP A 228 -4.80 -11.07 2.57
CA ASP A 228 -4.73 -12.21 1.65
C ASP A 228 -3.73 -13.27 2.14
N ASN A 229 -2.57 -12.84 2.66
CA ASN A 229 -1.61 -13.75 3.28
C ASN A 229 -2.17 -14.46 4.54
N LEU A 230 -3.09 -13.83 5.28
CA LEU A 230 -3.77 -14.47 6.41
C LEU A 230 -4.81 -15.49 5.95
N GLU A 231 -5.50 -15.24 4.83
CA GLU A 231 -6.39 -16.22 4.21
C GLU A 231 -5.60 -17.45 3.74
N THR A 232 -4.44 -17.24 3.10
CA THR A 232 -3.55 -18.35 2.76
C THR A 232 -3.01 -19.08 4.00
N LEU A 233 -2.79 -18.38 5.12
CA LEU A 233 -2.39 -19.02 6.37
C LEU A 233 -3.51 -19.91 6.95
N ASP A 234 -4.77 -19.52 6.79
CA ASP A 234 -5.94 -20.30 7.18
C ASP A 234 -6.04 -21.60 6.36
N GLU A 235 -5.87 -21.52 5.02
CA GLU A 235 -5.82 -22.69 4.15
C GLU A 235 -4.69 -23.66 4.55
N ARG A 236 -3.52 -23.11 4.86
CA ARG A 236 -2.37 -23.92 5.33
C ARG A 236 -2.62 -24.54 6.69
N MET A 237 -3.32 -23.85 7.58
CA MET A 237 -3.70 -24.39 8.89
C MET A 237 -4.69 -25.55 8.72
N GLN A 238 -5.69 -25.39 7.85
CA GLN A 238 -6.63 -26.46 7.53
C GLN A 238 -5.92 -27.69 6.93
N ALA A 239 -4.98 -27.48 6.00
CA ALA A 239 -4.18 -28.57 5.45
C ALA A 239 -3.29 -29.25 6.52
N ALA A 240 -2.76 -28.48 7.48
CA ALA A 240 -2.01 -29.04 8.60
C ALA A 240 -2.89 -29.87 9.54
N GLU A 241 -4.13 -29.43 9.82
CA GLU A 241 -5.11 -30.19 10.59
C GLU A 241 -5.48 -31.51 9.88
N GLU A 242 -5.74 -31.48 8.58
CA GLU A 242 -6.02 -32.67 7.78
C GLU A 242 -4.83 -33.66 7.77
N ASN A 243 -3.60 -33.15 7.66
CA ASN A 243 -2.40 -33.98 7.78
C ASN A 243 -2.26 -34.60 9.18
N ILE A 244 -2.60 -33.87 10.24
CA ILE A 244 -2.58 -34.40 11.62
C ILE A 244 -3.61 -35.52 11.77
N ASP A 245 -4.82 -35.35 11.24
CA ASP A 245 -5.85 -36.38 11.27
C ASP A 245 -5.40 -37.63 10.50
N SER A 246 -4.80 -37.46 9.31
CA SER A 246 -4.22 -38.56 8.54
C SER A 246 -3.10 -39.28 9.29
N LEU A 247 -2.25 -38.56 10.03
CA LEU A 247 -1.20 -39.17 10.86
C LEU A 247 -1.78 -39.98 12.02
N TYR A 248 -2.90 -39.55 12.61
CA TYR A 248 -3.60 -40.33 13.63
C TYR A 248 -4.17 -41.63 13.06
N ASP A 249 -4.78 -41.57 11.88
CA ASP A 249 -5.29 -42.76 11.19
C ASP A 249 -4.17 -43.74 10.80
N GLU A 250 -3.04 -43.23 10.30
CA GLU A 250 -1.85 -44.04 10.01
C GLU A 250 -1.25 -44.67 11.26
N LEU A 251 -1.21 -43.94 12.38
CA LEU A 251 -0.73 -44.45 13.66
C LEU A 251 -1.63 -45.58 14.19
N ASP A 252 -2.95 -45.43 14.10
CA ASP A 252 -3.90 -46.47 14.48
C ASP A 252 -3.77 -47.72 13.61
N SER A 253 -3.66 -47.53 12.28
CA SER A 253 -3.39 -48.63 11.34
C SER A 253 -2.08 -49.34 11.64
N THR A 254 -1.02 -48.59 11.99
CA THR A 254 0.28 -49.16 12.36
C THR A 254 0.19 -49.93 13.68
N ALA A 255 -0.56 -49.43 14.66
CA ALA A 255 -0.81 -50.15 15.90
C ALA A 255 -1.55 -51.48 15.65
N GLN A 256 -2.58 -51.47 14.81
CA GLN A 256 -3.29 -52.68 14.41
C GLN A 256 -2.38 -53.69 13.66
N GLN A 257 -1.45 -53.20 12.82
CA GLN A 257 -0.47 -54.06 12.16
C GLN A 257 0.52 -54.69 13.15
N LEU A 258 0.92 -53.96 14.20
CA LEU A 258 1.76 -54.51 15.26
C LEU A 258 1.05 -55.60 16.05
N ASP A 259 -0.24 -55.40 16.37
CA ASP A 259 -1.05 -56.44 17.04
C ASP A 259 -1.17 -57.69 16.16
N ALA A 260 -1.38 -57.53 14.86
CA ALA A 260 -1.43 -58.64 13.92
C ALA A 260 -0.07 -59.36 13.79
N LEU A 261 1.04 -58.62 13.84
CA LEU A 261 2.39 -59.20 13.81
C LEU A 261 2.69 -59.98 15.10
N ASP A 262 2.21 -59.51 16.26
CA ASP A 262 2.33 -60.22 17.53
C ASP A 262 1.59 -61.57 17.47
N GLU A 263 0.37 -61.58 16.93
CA GLU A 263 -0.39 -62.82 16.72
C GLU A 263 0.29 -63.78 15.73
N GLU A 264 0.92 -63.27 14.67
CA GLU A 264 1.70 -64.09 13.75
C GLU A 264 2.95 -64.67 14.43
N VAL A 265 3.64 -63.89 15.26
CA VAL A 265 4.80 -64.36 16.04
C VAL A 265 4.40 -65.46 17.01
N ASP A 266 3.28 -65.31 17.72
CA ASP A 266 2.74 -66.35 18.61
C ASP A 266 2.42 -67.64 17.83
N ALA A 267 1.79 -67.52 16.66
CA ALA A 267 1.50 -68.66 15.80
C ALA A 267 2.77 -69.37 15.31
N VAL A 268 3.83 -68.62 14.96
CA VAL A 268 5.13 -69.19 14.58
C VAL A 268 5.78 -69.90 15.77
N GLN A 269 5.71 -69.33 16.98
CA GLN A 269 6.23 -70.00 18.19
C GLN A 269 5.50 -71.32 18.45
N GLU A 270 4.18 -71.36 18.29
CA GLU A 270 3.40 -72.60 18.41
C GLU A 270 3.84 -73.64 17.37
N GLN A 271 4.01 -73.24 16.10
CA GLN A 271 4.51 -74.13 15.05
C GLN A 271 5.91 -74.69 15.35
N VAL A 272 6.80 -73.86 15.89
CA VAL A 272 8.14 -74.31 16.30
C VAL A 272 8.05 -75.35 17.42
N SER A 273 7.19 -75.13 18.42
CA SER A 273 6.98 -76.09 19.51
C SER A 273 6.43 -77.44 19.01
N LEU A 274 5.54 -77.40 18.02
CA LEU A 274 4.98 -78.60 17.39
C LEU A 274 6.05 -79.36 16.62
N LEU A 275 6.89 -78.67 15.83
CA LEU A 275 8.00 -79.28 15.10
C LEU A 275 9.05 -79.90 16.03
N GLN A 276 9.33 -79.27 17.18
CA GLN A 276 10.20 -79.85 18.19
C GLN A 276 9.62 -81.17 18.73
N THR A 277 8.33 -81.18 19.08
CA THR A 277 7.62 -82.37 19.56
C THR A 277 7.61 -83.50 18.51
N GLN A 278 7.38 -83.17 17.23
CA GLN A 278 7.45 -84.12 16.12
C GLN A 278 8.87 -84.68 15.94
N THR A 279 9.88 -83.85 16.14
CA THR A 279 11.28 -84.28 16.05
C THR A 279 11.61 -85.25 17.18
N GLU A 280 11.24 -84.94 18.42
CA GLU A 280 11.46 -85.82 19.59
C GLU A 280 10.78 -87.19 19.43
N THR A 281 9.52 -87.19 18.95
CA THR A 281 8.79 -88.43 18.69
C THR A 281 9.42 -89.25 17.57
N PHE A 282 9.89 -88.61 16.50
CA PHE A 282 10.62 -89.28 15.42
C PHE A 282 11.96 -89.86 15.87
N THR A 283 12.71 -89.13 16.72
CA THR A 283 13.93 -89.66 17.34
C THR A 283 13.63 -90.88 18.19
N THR A 284 12.60 -90.81 19.05
CA THR A 284 12.17 -91.93 19.89
C THR A 284 11.72 -93.14 19.05
N PHE A 285 11.00 -92.90 17.95
CA PHE A 285 10.60 -93.94 17.00
C PHE A 285 11.83 -94.64 16.40
N PHE A 286 12.83 -93.87 15.96
CA PHE A 286 14.05 -94.45 15.42
C PHE A 286 14.86 -95.22 16.46
N GLU A 287 14.93 -94.75 17.70
CA GLU A 287 15.57 -95.50 18.79
C GLU A 287 14.87 -96.82 19.06
N SER A 288 13.53 -96.81 19.12
CA SER A 288 12.73 -98.03 19.28
C SER A 288 12.91 -99.00 18.10
N LEU A 289 12.94 -98.49 16.86
CA LEU A 289 13.18 -99.29 15.66
C LEU A 289 14.59 -99.93 15.69
N ARG A 290 15.61 -99.14 16.09
CA ARG A 290 16.99 -99.62 16.23
C ARG A 290 17.07 -100.76 17.26
N ASP A 291 16.48 -100.56 18.43
CA ASP A 291 16.54 -101.54 19.51
C ASP A 291 15.82 -102.85 19.14
N MET A 292 14.69 -102.76 18.42
CA MET A 292 13.98 -103.94 17.90
C MET A 292 14.78 -104.69 16.82
N LEU A 293 15.48 -103.97 15.94
CA LEU A 293 16.37 -104.60 14.96
C LEU A 293 17.56 -105.31 15.62
N LEU A 294 18.12 -104.74 16.68
CA LEU A 294 19.19 -105.38 17.44
C LEU A 294 18.71 -106.65 18.16
N ASP A 295 17.50 -106.63 18.73
CA ASP A 295 16.90 -107.79 19.41
C ASP A 295 16.54 -108.93 18.43
N LEU A 296 16.19 -108.60 17.18
CA LEU A 296 15.89 -109.60 16.15
C LEU A 296 17.15 -110.29 15.58
N PHE A 297 18.31 -109.64 15.67
CA PHE A 297 19.60 -110.16 15.18
C PHE A 297 20.69 -110.24 16.27
N PRO A 298 20.50 -111.01 17.35
CA PRO A 298 21.46 -111.06 18.46
C PRO A 298 22.76 -111.82 18.15
N TYR A 299 22.85 -112.47 16.98
CA TYR A 299 23.96 -113.34 16.57
C TYR A 299 24.45 -113.08 15.13
N LEU A 300 24.55 -111.81 14.69
CA LEU A 300 25.45 -111.51 13.57
C LEU A 300 26.87 -111.25 14.12
N PRO A 301 27.91 -111.94 13.60
CA PRO A 301 29.29 -111.86 14.09
C PRO A 301 29.95 -110.49 13.85
#